data_AF-A0A1B6C065-F1
#
_entry.id   AF-A0A1B6C065-F1
#
_cell.length_a   1.000
_cell.length_b   1.000
_cell.length_c   1.000
_cell.angle_alpha   90.00
_cell.angle_beta   90.00
_cell.angle_gamma   90.00
#
_symmetry.space_group_name_H-M   'P 1'
#
loop_
_entity.id
_entity.type
_entity.pdbx_description
1 polymer ?
#
loop_
_entity_poly.entity_id
_entity_poly.type
_entity_poly.pdbx_seq_one_letter_code
_entity_poly.pdbx_strand_id
1 'polypeptide(L)'
;MAVDLNQMVATDGLIKLFRDKERSEANSAVLEAPQHLPFKISNSLQAAIDESTNNLDKLVENLEVYAFTFKDFGKEAIKQQKFSPDSFIQMALQYAFYRIHNTPAAQYETAATRKFLHGRTETIRSCSVESVEFARTMLNPSSTPLQKVAALKSAITAHKDYTVQALNGFGVDRHLLGLKLIAQQNGLPIPEIFSDTSYRKSLHMRVSTSQVASKCDGFMIYGPLVEDGYACCYNPRPNDINFGTTAFKSCSETSTVEFKQAIESSLVEMLHILVTTPSAKL
;
A
#
# COMPACT_ATOMS: atom_id res chain seq x y z
N MET A 1 24.33 22.89 15.91
CA MET A 1 22.89 22.88 15.57
C MET A 1 22.26 21.70 16.27
N ALA A 2 21.41 21.93 17.26
CA ALA A 2 20.64 20.86 17.88
C ALA A 2 19.63 20.36 16.84
N VAL A 3 19.70 19.08 16.47
CA VAL A 3 18.69 18.44 15.65
C VAL A 3 17.47 18.25 16.54
N ASP A 4 16.32 18.82 16.16
CA ASP A 4 15.06 18.58 16.87
C ASP A 4 14.65 17.12 16.64
N LEU A 5 14.89 16.29 17.67
CA LEU A 5 14.58 14.86 17.65
C LEU A 5 13.08 14.58 17.49
N ASN A 6 12.20 15.58 17.69
CA ASN A 6 10.77 15.44 17.43
C ASN A 6 10.43 15.43 15.94
N GLN A 7 11.37 15.77 15.06
CA GLN A 7 11.18 15.73 13.60
C GLN A 7 11.76 14.46 12.95
N MET A 8 12.46 13.60 13.71
CA MET A 8 12.96 12.33 13.18
C MET A 8 11.90 11.24 13.23
N VAL A 9 11.63 10.64 12.08
CA VAL A 9 10.90 9.36 11.99
C VAL A 9 11.85 8.25 12.46
N ALA A 10 11.88 8.02 13.77
CA ALA A 10 12.66 6.96 14.40
C ALA A 10 11.74 5.87 14.97
N THR A 11 12.21 4.64 15.05
CA THR A 11 11.48 3.55 15.69
C THR A 11 11.33 3.79 17.19
N ASP A 12 10.27 3.28 17.82
CA ASP A 12 9.98 3.44 19.27
C ASP A 12 11.21 3.09 20.15
N GLY A 13 12.05 2.14 19.71
CA GLY A 13 13.29 1.77 20.39
C GLY A 13 14.39 2.83 20.32
N LEU A 14 14.56 3.51 19.19
CA LEU A 14 15.54 4.60 19.03
C LEU A 14 15.11 5.85 19.81
N ILE A 15 13.82 6.19 19.77
CA ILE A 15 13.26 7.32 20.54
C ILE A 15 13.51 7.12 22.04
N LYS A 16 13.29 5.88 22.54
CA LYS A 16 13.57 5.53 23.94
C LYS A 16 15.07 5.67 24.26
N LEU A 17 15.95 5.21 23.38
CA LEU A 17 17.40 5.26 23.57
C LEU A 17 17.94 6.70 23.56
N PHE A 18 17.35 7.61 22.79
CA PHE A 18 17.68 9.03 22.81
C PHE A 18 17.17 9.73 24.07
N ARG A 19 15.97 9.39 24.55
CA ARG A 19 15.43 9.92 25.81
C ARG A 19 16.20 9.45 27.04
N ASP A 20 16.62 8.18 27.05
CA ASP A 20 17.39 7.61 28.17
C ASP A 20 18.84 8.17 28.22
N LYS A 21 19.37 8.69 27.11
CA LYS A 21 20.70 9.31 27.02
C LYS A 21 20.76 10.78 27.46
N GLU A 22 19.65 11.46 27.71
CA GLU A 22 19.65 12.82 28.26
C GLU A 22 20.12 12.87 29.74
N ARG A 23 20.50 11.74 30.35
CA ARG A 23 20.86 11.66 31.78
C ARG A 23 22.24 11.10 32.13
N SER A 24 23.18 11.07 31.19
CA SER A 24 24.61 10.95 31.56
C SER A 24 25.38 12.13 31.00
N GLU A 25 25.95 12.95 31.88
CA GLU A 25 26.98 13.92 31.52
C GLU A 25 28.02 13.22 30.64
N ALA A 26 28.05 13.61 29.37
CA ALA A 26 28.94 13.01 28.40
C ALA A 26 30.36 13.41 28.77
N ASN A 27 31.18 12.42 29.12
CA ASN A 27 32.63 12.50 28.94
C ASN A 27 32.88 13.12 27.56
N SER A 28 33.57 14.27 27.53
CA SER A 28 33.99 14.96 26.32
C SER A 28 35.11 14.16 25.63
N ALA A 29 34.79 12.96 25.17
CA ALA A 29 35.67 12.20 24.31
C ALA A 29 35.79 12.98 23.00
N VAL A 30 37.01 13.44 22.69
CA VAL A 30 37.34 14.00 21.39
C VAL A 30 37.08 12.92 20.35
N LEU A 31 36.05 13.09 19.53
CA LEU A 31 35.74 12.18 18.44
C LEU A 31 36.71 12.43 17.28
N GLU A 32 37.19 11.36 16.65
CA GLU A 32 37.99 11.47 15.43
C GLU A 32 37.17 12.11 14.30
N ALA A 33 37.85 12.87 13.44
CA ALA A 33 37.21 13.48 12.29
C ALA A 33 36.76 12.39 11.29
N PRO A 34 35.56 12.50 10.68
CA PRO A 34 35.13 11.58 9.63
C PRO A 34 36.14 11.51 8.48
N GLN A 35 36.46 10.29 8.03
CA GLN A 35 37.41 10.06 6.95
C GLN A 35 36.72 10.10 5.59
N HIS A 36 37.24 10.90 4.67
CA HIS A 36 36.81 10.92 3.27
C HIS A 36 37.27 9.65 2.52
N LEU A 37 36.38 9.04 1.75
CA LEU A 37 36.65 7.86 0.92
C LEU A 37 36.81 8.26 -0.56
N PRO A 38 38.04 8.45 -1.07
CA PRO A 38 38.25 8.90 -2.44
C PRO A 38 38.01 7.78 -3.46
N PHE A 39 37.27 8.09 -4.53
CA PHE A 39 37.17 7.25 -5.72
C PHE A 39 38.02 7.81 -6.85
N LYS A 40 38.78 6.95 -7.54
CA LYS A 40 39.51 7.32 -8.75
C LYS A 40 38.61 7.09 -9.96
N ILE A 41 38.26 8.16 -10.66
CA ILE A 41 37.36 8.09 -11.81
C ILE A 41 38.17 7.82 -13.08
N SER A 42 37.99 6.62 -13.66
CA SER A 42 38.49 6.27 -14.99
C SER A 42 37.49 6.70 -16.07
N ASN A 43 37.92 6.72 -17.33
CA ASN A 43 37.02 6.99 -18.47
C ASN A 43 35.85 5.98 -18.54
N SER A 44 36.10 4.70 -18.21
CA SER A 44 35.04 3.69 -18.17
C SER A 44 34.04 3.93 -17.04
N LEU A 45 34.52 4.37 -15.86
CA LEU A 45 33.64 4.72 -14.75
C LEU A 45 32.85 5.99 -15.04
N GLN A 46 33.46 6.99 -15.69
CA GLN A 46 32.75 8.18 -16.13
C GLN A 46 31.61 7.84 -17.09
N ALA A 47 31.85 6.98 -18.09
CA ALA A 47 30.81 6.54 -19.01
C ALA A 47 29.65 5.82 -18.29
N ALA A 48 29.95 4.98 -17.30
CA ALA A 48 28.93 4.31 -16.48
C ALA A 48 28.13 5.31 -15.61
N ILE A 49 28.76 6.36 -15.11
CA ILE A 49 28.08 7.46 -14.40
C ILE A 49 27.13 8.19 -15.35
N ASP A 50 27.58 8.51 -16.57
CA ASP A 50 26.76 9.23 -17.56
C ASP A 50 25.55 8.37 -18.00
N GLU A 51 25.75 7.08 -18.25
CA GLU A 51 24.66 6.14 -18.57
C GLU A 51 23.66 6.03 -17.41
N SER A 52 24.15 5.88 -16.18
CA SER A 52 23.30 5.78 -14.99
C SER A 52 22.50 7.06 -14.73
N THR A 53 23.11 8.22 -15.00
CA THR A 53 22.46 9.54 -14.89
C THR A 53 21.30 9.63 -15.88
N ASN A 54 21.55 9.33 -17.17
CA ASN A 54 20.51 9.32 -18.19
C ASN A 54 19.37 8.33 -17.88
N ASN A 55 19.69 7.18 -17.29
CA ASN A 55 18.68 6.20 -16.86
C ASN A 55 17.84 6.72 -15.69
N LEU A 56 18.47 7.35 -14.69
CA LEU A 56 17.77 7.94 -13.55
C LEU A 56 16.88 9.10 -13.98
N ASP A 57 17.36 9.98 -14.86
CA ASP A 57 16.59 11.12 -15.37
C ASP A 57 15.29 10.64 -16.03
N LYS A 58 15.37 9.61 -16.89
CA LYS A 58 14.19 8.99 -17.51
C LYS A 58 13.21 8.43 -16.48
N LEU A 59 13.72 7.78 -15.42
CA LEU A 59 12.88 7.25 -14.34
C LEU A 59 12.18 8.36 -13.56
N VAL A 60 12.90 9.44 -13.22
CA VAL A 60 12.36 10.60 -12.51
C VAL A 60 11.33 11.33 -13.36
N GLU A 61 11.61 11.51 -14.64
CA GLU A 61 10.69 12.16 -15.58
C GLU A 61 9.41 11.35 -15.76
N ASN A 62 9.48 10.02 -15.78
CA ASN A 62 8.33 9.16 -16.00
C ASN A 62 7.50 8.88 -14.73
N LEU A 63 8.03 9.07 -13.53
CA LEU A 63 7.28 8.81 -12.30
C LEU A 63 6.39 10.00 -11.92
N GLU A 64 5.09 9.75 -11.77
CA GLU A 64 4.15 10.68 -11.15
C GLU A 64 4.00 10.33 -9.67
N VAL A 65 4.08 11.33 -8.79
CA VAL A 65 4.08 11.16 -7.34
C VAL A 65 3.10 12.16 -6.72
N TYR A 66 2.17 11.66 -5.91
CA TYR A 66 1.26 12.50 -5.13
C TYR A 66 1.15 12.00 -3.69
N ALA A 67 1.57 12.84 -2.75
CA ALA A 67 1.44 12.61 -1.33
C ALA A 67 0.45 13.61 -0.71
N PHE A 68 -0.47 13.12 0.12
CA PHE A 68 -1.51 13.94 0.71
C PHE A 68 -2.00 13.41 2.06
N THR A 69 -2.57 14.30 2.86
CA THR A 69 -3.25 13.96 4.11
C THR A 69 -4.75 14.15 3.91
N PHE A 70 -5.50 13.06 4.01
CA PHE A 70 -6.95 13.08 4.10
C PHE A 70 -7.38 13.49 5.51
N LYS A 71 -8.01 14.65 5.66
CA LYS A 71 -8.27 15.30 6.97
C LYS A 71 -9.69 15.18 7.48
N ASP A 72 -10.62 14.65 6.68
CA ASP A 72 -12.04 14.64 7.07
C ASP A 72 -12.30 13.66 8.23
N PHE A 73 -11.57 12.55 8.26
CA PHE A 73 -11.58 11.60 9.37
C PHE A 73 -10.35 10.68 9.35
N GLY A 74 -10.14 9.98 10.47
CA GLY A 74 -9.13 8.94 10.59
C GLY A 74 -9.71 7.61 11.07
N LYS A 75 -8.83 6.74 11.57
CA LYS A 75 -9.19 5.38 11.96
C LYS A 75 -10.23 5.30 13.09
N GLU A 76 -10.35 6.33 13.93
CA GLU A 76 -11.31 6.29 15.04
C GLU A 76 -12.77 6.39 14.54
N ALA A 77 -13.05 7.20 13.52
CA ALA A 77 -14.37 7.26 12.91
C ALA A 77 -14.77 5.92 12.26
N ILE A 78 -13.82 5.25 11.59
CA ILE A 78 -14.04 3.93 10.99
C ILE A 78 -14.34 2.88 12.08
N LYS A 79 -13.59 2.91 13.18
CA LYS A 79 -13.82 2.00 14.33
C LYS A 79 -15.17 2.22 15.00
N GLN A 80 -15.69 3.45 15.06
CA GLN A 80 -17.03 3.73 15.58
C GLN A 80 -18.12 3.01 14.76
N GLN A 81 -17.88 2.80 13.47
CA GLN A 81 -18.73 1.98 12.60
C GLN A 81 -18.48 0.46 12.73
N LYS A 82 -17.63 0.04 13.68
CA LYS A 82 -17.24 -1.34 13.96
C LYS A 82 -16.52 -2.04 12.81
N PHE A 83 -15.78 -1.29 11.98
CA PHE A 83 -14.97 -1.84 10.89
C PHE A 83 -13.47 -1.78 11.17
N SER A 84 -12.73 -2.68 10.53
CA SER A 84 -11.27 -2.61 10.44
C SER A 84 -10.90 -1.38 9.61
N PRO A 85 -10.10 -0.43 10.13
CA PRO A 85 -9.64 0.74 9.37
C PRO A 85 -8.94 0.36 8.06
N ASP A 86 -8.15 -0.71 8.13
CA ASP A 86 -7.40 -1.22 6.99
C ASP A 86 -8.33 -1.75 5.89
N SER A 87 -9.22 -2.70 6.21
CA SER A 87 -10.22 -3.21 5.26
C SER A 87 -11.10 -2.11 4.67
N PHE A 88 -11.45 -1.09 5.46
CA PHE A 88 -12.23 0.04 4.97
C PHE A 88 -11.45 0.84 3.91
N ILE A 89 -10.18 1.16 4.18
CA ILE A 89 -9.32 1.88 3.23
C ILE A 89 -9.06 1.05 1.98
N GLN A 90 -8.83 -0.26 2.12
CA GLN A 90 -8.64 -1.18 1.00
C GLN A 90 -9.88 -1.23 0.08
N MET A 91 -11.09 -1.24 0.65
CA MET A 91 -12.32 -1.12 -0.14
C MET A 91 -12.49 0.26 -0.78
N ALA A 92 -12.06 1.34 -0.12
CA ALA A 92 -12.04 2.66 -0.73
C ALA A 92 -11.08 2.73 -1.93
N LEU A 93 -9.93 2.06 -1.87
CA LEU A 93 -8.98 1.97 -2.98
C LEU A 93 -9.54 1.16 -4.16
N GLN A 94 -10.18 0.01 -3.88
CA GLN A 94 -10.89 -0.78 -4.90
C GLN A 94 -12.01 0.03 -5.56
N TYR A 95 -12.80 0.75 -4.77
CA TYR A 95 -13.90 1.59 -5.26
C TYR A 95 -13.38 2.75 -6.10
N ALA A 96 -12.32 3.44 -5.65
CA ALA A 96 -11.68 4.52 -6.38
C ALA A 96 -11.14 4.05 -7.74
N PHE A 97 -10.45 2.91 -7.77
CA PHE A 97 -9.96 2.33 -9.03
C PHE A 97 -11.12 1.99 -9.97
N TYR A 98 -12.14 1.28 -9.48
CA TYR A 98 -13.27 0.88 -10.30
C TYR A 98 -14.04 2.10 -10.84
N ARG A 99 -14.15 3.19 -10.07
CA ARG A 99 -14.76 4.45 -10.51
C ARG A 99 -14.05 5.05 -11.73
N ILE A 100 -12.72 5.04 -11.73
CA ILE A 100 -11.91 5.64 -12.81
C ILE A 100 -11.90 4.73 -14.03
N HIS A 101 -11.67 3.43 -13.84
CA HIS A 101 -11.36 2.52 -14.94
C HIS A 101 -12.53 1.62 -15.38
N ASN A 102 -13.64 1.64 -14.64
CA ASN A 102 -14.83 0.81 -14.89
C ASN A 102 -14.53 -0.70 -15.02
N THR A 103 -13.48 -1.16 -14.36
CA THR A 103 -13.00 -2.55 -14.37
C THR A 103 -12.31 -2.83 -13.02
N PRO A 104 -12.37 -4.06 -12.49
CA PRO A 104 -11.63 -4.39 -11.29
C PRO A 104 -10.12 -4.46 -11.54
N ALA A 105 -9.33 -4.00 -10.58
CA ALA A 105 -7.88 -4.21 -10.56
C ALA A 105 -7.55 -5.48 -9.80
N ALA A 106 -6.65 -6.31 -10.34
CA ALA A 106 -5.85 -7.18 -9.47
C ALA A 106 -5.07 -6.29 -8.50
N GLN A 107 -5.35 -6.43 -7.21
CA GLN A 107 -4.78 -5.58 -6.16
C GLN A 107 -3.94 -6.40 -5.20
N TYR A 108 -2.69 -5.98 -5.05
CA TYR A 108 -1.75 -6.50 -4.08
C TYR A 108 -1.84 -5.67 -2.80
N GLU A 109 -1.89 -6.34 -1.67
CA GLU A 109 -1.60 -5.77 -0.36
C GLU A 109 -0.61 -6.67 0.40
N THR A 110 0.31 -6.05 1.14
CA THR A 110 1.28 -6.78 1.96
C THR A 110 0.67 -7.36 3.24
N ALA A 111 0.65 -8.70 3.37
CA ALA A 111 0.42 -9.39 4.64
C ALA A 111 1.75 -9.75 5.32
N ALA A 112 2.02 -9.24 6.53
CA ALA A 112 3.21 -9.62 7.28
C ALA A 112 3.09 -11.02 7.90
N THR A 113 3.96 -11.96 7.53
CA THR A 113 3.95 -13.35 8.05
C THR A 113 4.89 -13.55 9.23
N ARG A 114 5.15 -12.49 10.01
CA ARG A 114 6.10 -12.45 11.14
C ARG A 114 5.78 -13.40 12.31
N LYS A 115 4.62 -14.07 12.28
CA LYS A 115 4.27 -15.15 13.21
C LYS A 115 5.10 -16.42 12.99
N PHE A 116 5.65 -16.59 11.78
CA PHE A 116 6.44 -17.75 11.39
C PHE A 116 7.93 -17.40 11.43
N LEU A 117 8.77 -18.40 11.75
CA LEU A 117 10.22 -18.27 11.70
C LEU A 117 10.66 -17.86 10.28
N HIS A 118 11.51 -16.83 10.19
CA HIS A 118 11.93 -16.20 8.92
C HIS A 118 10.79 -15.61 8.05
N GLY A 119 9.59 -15.47 8.63
CA GLY A 119 8.43 -14.90 7.95
C GLY A 119 8.70 -13.49 7.43
N ARG A 120 8.47 -13.29 6.13
CA ARG A 120 8.49 -11.99 5.46
C ARG A 120 7.06 -11.55 5.17
N THR A 121 6.56 -11.88 3.99
CA THR A 121 5.27 -11.39 3.49
C THR A 121 4.52 -12.44 2.70
N GLU A 122 3.20 -12.43 2.80
CA GLU A 122 2.23 -13.01 1.86
C GLU A 122 1.47 -11.86 1.14
N THR A 123 0.70 -12.18 0.11
CA THR A 123 -0.22 -11.27 -0.59
C THR A 123 -1.62 -11.37 -0.01
N ILE A 124 -2.21 -10.23 0.36
CA ILE A 124 -3.65 -10.06 0.46
C ILE A 124 -4.15 -9.62 -0.92
N ARG A 125 -5.15 -10.33 -1.45
CA ARG A 125 -5.81 -9.98 -2.71
C ARG A 125 -7.07 -9.18 -2.39
N SER A 126 -6.95 -7.85 -2.35
CA SER A 126 -8.06 -6.99 -1.93
C SER A 126 -9.21 -6.95 -2.95
N CYS A 127 -8.95 -7.31 -4.20
CA CYS A 127 -9.98 -7.53 -5.22
C CYS A 127 -10.63 -8.91 -5.04
N SER A 128 -11.86 -8.92 -4.52
CA SER A 128 -12.73 -10.08 -4.39
C SER A 128 -14.06 -9.89 -5.13
N VAL A 129 -14.86 -10.95 -5.23
CA VAL A 129 -16.22 -10.87 -5.80
C VAL A 129 -17.05 -9.82 -5.07
N GLU A 130 -16.96 -9.75 -3.75
CA GLU A 130 -17.66 -8.80 -2.90
C GLU A 130 -17.18 -7.37 -3.14
N SER A 131 -15.87 -7.14 -3.32
CA SER A 131 -15.33 -5.81 -3.61
C SER A 131 -15.84 -5.26 -4.95
N VAL A 132 -15.98 -6.13 -5.96
CA VAL A 132 -16.49 -5.75 -7.28
C VAL A 132 -17.99 -5.47 -7.22
N GLU A 133 -18.75 -6.32 -6.52
CA GLU A 133 -20.18 -6.11 -6.32
C GLU A 133 -20.47 -4.84 -5.53
N PHE A 134 -19.67 -4.55 -4.50
CA PHE A 134 -19.70 -3.30 -3.76
C PHE A 134 -19.47 -2.09 -4.67
N ALA A 135 -18.39 -2.07 -5.46
CA ALA A 135 -18.10 -0.96 -6.34
C ALA A 135 -19.24 -0.73 -7.37
N ARG A 136 -19.73 -1.80 -7.99
CA ARG A 136 -20.88 -1.73 -8.92
C ARG A 136 -22.14 -1.20 -8.24
N THR A 137 -22.45 -1.69 -7.04
CA THR A 137 -23.62 -1.27 -6.27
C THR A 137 -23.54 0.19 -5.86
N MET A 138 -22.36 0.68 -5.48
CA MET A 138 -22.15 2.09 -5.12
C MET A 138 -22.32 3.03 -6.31
N LEU A 139 -21.81 2.66 -7.48
CA LEU A 139 -21.92 3.44 -8.72
C LEU A 139 -23.30 3.36 -9.39
N ASN A 140 -24.11 2.36 -9.05
CA ASN A 140 -25.45 2.22 -9.62
C ASN A 140 -26.42 3.26 -9.01
N PRO A 141 -27.00 4.17 -9.83
CA PRO A 141 -27.95 5.17 -9.34
C PRO A 141 -29.28 4.55 -8.85
N SER A 142 -29.60 3.34 -9.31
CA SER A 142 -30.82 2.62 -8.93
C SER A 142 -30.69 1.85 -7.61
N SER A 143 -29.47 1.71 -7.06
CA SER A 143 -29.25 1.00 -5.81
C SER A 143 -29.65 1.86 -4.60
N THR A 144 -30.47 1.29 -3.73
CA THR A 144 -30.92 1.93 -2.49
C THR A 144 -29.76 2.10 -1.49
N PRO A 145 -29.85 3.05 -0.54
CA PRO A 145 -28.86 3.18 0.53
C PRO A 145 -28.62 1.88 1.32
N LEU A 146 -29.68 1.11 1.60
CA LEU A 146 -29.57 -0.17 2.30
C LEU A 146 -28.78 -1.22 1.50
N GLN A 147 -28.99 -1.29 0.19
CA GLN A 147 -28.20 -2.18 -0.69
C GLN A 147 -26.73 -1.77 -0.72
N LYS A 148 -26.45 -0.47 -0.82
CA LYS A 148 -25.08 0.07 -0.78
C LYS A 148 -24.37 -0.27 0.53
N VAL A 149 -25.05 -0.08 1.67
CA VAL A 149 -24.51 -0.45 3.00
C VAL A 149 -24.28 -1.95 3.11
N ALA A 150 -25.21 -2.79 2.62
CA ALA A 150 -25.06 -4.24 2.66
C ALA A 150 -23.86 -4.71 1.83
N ALA A 151 -23.71 -4.20 0.61
CA ALA A 151 -22.59 -4.53 -0.26
C ALA A 151 -21.24 -4.07 0.34
N LEU A 152 -21.18 -2.84 0.88
CA LEU A 152 -20.01 -2.31 1.58
C LEU A 152 -19.61 -3.19 2.78
N LYS A 153 -20.59 -3.57 3.62
CA LYS A 153 -20.36 -4.47 4.76
C LYS A 153 -19.80 -5.82 4.32
N SER A 154 -20.38 -6.41 3.27
CA SER A 154 -19.94 -7.67 2.71
C SER A 154 -18.48 -7.59 2.24
N ALA A 155 -18.13 -6.53 1.50
CA ALA A 155 -16.79 -6.34 0.95
C ALA A 155 -15.73 -6.13 2.04
N ILE A 156 -16.01 -5.29 3.05
CA ILE A 156 -15.11 -5.08 4.20
C ILE A 156 -14.89 -6.39 4.97
N THR A 157 -15.95 -7.19 5.13
CA THR A 157 -15.90 -8.46 5.87
C THR A 157 -15.06 -9.48 5.11
N ALA A 158 -15.32 -9.67 3.82
CA ALA A 158 -14.53 -10.57 2.96
C ALA A 158 -13.04 -10.18 2.94
N HIS A 159 -12.73 -8.89 2.84
CA HIS A 159 -11.36 -8.39 2.95
C HIS A 159 -10.72 -8.75 4.30
N LYS A 160 -11.45 -8.53 5.39
CA LYS A 160 -10.96 -8.83 6.74
C LYS A 160 -10.68 -10.31 6.92
N ASP A 161 -11.55 -11.18 6.41
CA ASP A 161 -11.39 -12.62 6.50
C ASP A 161 -10.19 -13.09 5.70
N TYR A 162 -9.99 -12.58 4.48
CA TYR A 162 -8.80 -12.89 3.68
C TYR A 162 -7.51 -12.38 4.34
N THR A 163 -7.55 -11.18 4.93
CA THR A 163 -6.43 -10.64 5.71
C THR A 163 -6.03 -11.59 6.83
N VAL A 164 -7.00 -12.12 7.58
CA VAL A 164 -6.73 -13.11 8.64
C VAL A 164 -6.12 -14.38 8.07
N GLN A 165 -6.62 -14.89 6.94
CA GLN A 165 -6.05 -16.07 6.29
C GLN A 165 -4.60 -15.85 5.85
N ALA A 166 -4.31 -14.76 5.13
CA ALA A 166 -2.98 -14.44 4.64
C ALA A 166 -1.96 -14.26 5.78
N LEU A 167 -2.34 -13.55 6.86
CA LEU A 167 -1.49 -13.38 8.05
C LEU A 167 -1.19 -14.70 8.80
N ASN A 168 -2.01 -15.73 8.60
CA ASN A 168 -1.81 -17.07 9.15
C ASN A 168 -1.25 -18.06 8.11
N GLY A 169 -0.72 -17.58 6.99
CA GLY A 169 -0.04 -18.43 6.00
C GLY A 169 -0.98 -19.23 5.10
N PHE A 170 -2.27 -18.87 5.04
CA PHE A 170 -3.26 -19.49 4.15
C PHE A 170 -3.50 -18.69 2.87
N GLY A 171 -2.63 -17.73 2.55
CA GLY A 171 -2.63 -17.06 1.25
C GLY A 171 -2.14 -17.99 0.14
N VAL A 172 -2.48 -17.66 -1.11
CA VAL A 172 -2.18 -18.54 -2.25
C VAL A 172 -0.90 -18.13 -3.00
N ASP A 173 -0.52 -16.85 -2.96
CA ASP A 173 0.52 -16.31 -3.84
C ASP A 173 1.92 -16.89 -3.56
N ARG A 174 2.37 -16.94 -2.28
CA ARG A 174 3.67 -17.57 -1.99
C ARG A 174 3.63 -19.09 -2.17
N HIS A 175 2.49 -19.73 -1.94
CA HIS A 175 2.34 -21.16 -2.18
C HIS A 175 2.47 -21.48 -3.68
N LEU A 176 1.74 -20.78 -4.55
CA LEU A 176 1.82 -20.95 -6.00
C LEU A 176 3.22 -20.63 -6.54
N LEU A 177 3.87 -19.58 -6.03
CA LEU A 177 5.27 -19.29 -6.34
C LEU A 177 6.18 -20.46 -5.93
N GLY A 178 6.01 -21.00 -4.73
CA GLY A 178 6.77 -22.14 -4.24
C GLY A 178 6.64 -23.37 -5.14
N LEU A 179 5.42 -23.73 -5.55
CA LEU A 179 5.18 -24.83 -6.48
C LEU A 179 5.90 -24.64 -7.83
N LYS A 180 5.88 -23.43 -8.37
CA LYS A 180 6.60 -23.10 -9.61
C LYS A 180 8.11 -23.25 -9.45
N LEU A 181 8.68 -22.74 -8.36
CA LEU A 181 10.11 -22.80 -8.08
C LEU A 181 10.58 -24.25 -7.82
N ILE A 182 9.77 -25.07 -7.14
CA ILE A 182 10.05 -26.50 -6.93
C ILE A 182 10.12 -27.24 -8.27
N ALA A 183 9.18 -27.00 -9.18
CA ALA A 183 9.24 -27.61 -10.52
C ALA A 183 10.52 -27.23 -11.26
N GLN A 184 10.90 -25.95 -11.23
CA GLN A 184 12.16 -25.46 -11.83
C GLN A 184 13.40 -26.12 -11.22
N GLN A 185 13.48 -26.16 -9.89
CA GLN A 185 14.62 -26.71 -9.17
C GLN A 185 14.83 -28.20 -9.44
N ASN A 186 13.74 -28.94 -9.67
CA ASN A 186 13.78 -30.39 -9.93
C ASN A 186 13.85 -30.72 -11.44
N GLY A 187 13.97 -29.72 -12.32
CA GLY A 187 13.98 -29.93 -13.78
C GLY A 187 12.68 -30.52 -14.32
N LEU A 188 11.56 -30.34 -13.60
CA LEU A 188 10.24 -30.80 -14.03
C LEU A 188 9.64 -29.79 -15.02
N PRO A 189 8.76 -30.24 -15.94
CA PRO A 189 7.94 -29.33 -16.72
C PRO A 189 7.14 -28.40 -15.81
N ILE A 190 7.10 -27.11 -16.14
CA ILE A 190 6.31 -26.14 -15.39
C ILE A 190 4.82 -26.44 -15.60
N PRO A 191 4.03 -26.63 -14.52
CA PRO A 191 2.60 -26.88 -14.65
C PRO A 191 1.88 -25.82 -15.49
N GLU A 192 0.95 -26.25 -16.34
CA GLU A 192 0.25 -25.40 -17.31
C GLU A 192 -0.53 -24.24 -16.68
N ILE A 193 -0.95 -24.38 -15.42
CA ILE A 193 -1.56 -23.27 -14.66
C ILE A 193 -0.69 -22.02 -14.64
N PHE A 194 0.64 -22.15 -14.67
CA PHE A 194 1.55 -21.00 -14.62
C PHE A 194 1.74 -20.31 -15.98
N SER A 195 1.34 -20.96 -17.08
CA SER A 195 1.26 -20.36 -18.41
C SER A 195 -0.16 -19.92 -18.77
N ASP A 196 -1.17 -20.27 -17.96
CA ASP A 196 -2.55 -19.87 -18.17
C ASP A 196 -2.72 -18.35 -18.18
N THR A 197 -3.62 -17.88 -19.05
CA THR A 197 -3.90 -16.45 -19.21
C THR A 197 -4.50 -15.86 -17.94
N SER A 198 -5.31 -16.62 -17.21
CA SER A 198 -5.93 -16.17 -15.95
C SER A 198 -4.89 -16.01 -14.86
N TYR A 199 -3.92 -16.94 -14.76
CA TYR A 199 -2.83 -16.82 -13.80
C TYR A 199 -1.99 -15.57 -14.07
N ARG A 200 -1.58 -15.34 -15.33
CA ARG A 200 -0.82 -14.14 -15.74
C ARG A 200 -1.59 -12.86 -15.42
N LYS A 201 -2.88 -12.79 -15.78
CA LYS A 201 -3.73 -11.63 -15.44
C LYS A 201 -3.83 -11.43 -13.94
N SER A 202 -3.90 -12.50 -13.14
CA SER A 202 -3.97 -12.39 -11.68
C SER A 202 -2.67 -11.91 -11.03
N LEU A 203 -1.54 -11.98 -11.73
CA LEU A 203 -0.25 -11.44 -11.28
C LEU A 203 0.02 -10.02 -11.79
N HIS A 204 -0.77 -9.54 -12.75
CA HIS A 204 -0.69 -8.18 -13.28
C HIS A 204 -1.40 -7.19 -12.33
N MET A 205 -0.75 -6.91 -11.20
CA MET A 205 -1.33 -6.16 -10.08
C MET A 205 -1.37 -4.66 -10.37
N ARG A 206 -2.44 -4.19 -11.01
CA ARG A 206 -2.65 -2.76 -11.36
C ARG A 206 -2.77 -1.84 -10.15
N VAL A 207 -2.98 -2.37 -8.94
CA VAL A 207 -2.90 -1.59 -7.70
C VAL A 207 -2.02 -2.32 -6.70
N SER A 208 -0.95 -1.66 -6.24
CA SER A 208 -0.03 -2.20 -5.24
C SER A 208 -0.07 -1.37 -3.97
N THR A 209 -0.43 -2.00 -2.85
CA THR A 209 -0.74 -1.28 -1.61
C THR A 209 0.01 -1.83 -0.41
N SER A 210 0.21 -0.97 0.59
CA SER A 210 0.71 -1.36 1.89
C SER A 210 0.28 -0.37 2.95
N GLN A 211 -0.14 -0.89 4.09
CA GLN A 211 -0.31 -0.10 5.29
C GLN A 211 1.04 0.03 6.03
N VAL A 212 1.50 1.25 6.26
CA VAL A 212 2.64 1.55 7.14
C VAL A 212 2.15 2.42 8.29
N ALA A 213 1.56 1.76 9.28
CA ALA A 213 1.07 2.43 10.47
C ALA A 213 2.23 2.98 11.31
N SER A 214 2.23 4.29 11.54
CA SER A 214 3.19 4.97 12.40
C SER A 214 2.46 5.96 13.31
N LYS A 215 3.00 6.18 14.51
CA LYS A 215 2.56 7.26 15.40
C LYS A 215 3.03 8.63 14.90
N CYS A 216 4.11 8.66 14.11
CA CYS A 216 4.66 9.88 13.56
C CYS A 216 3.83 10.37 12.36
N ASP A 217 3.88 11.68 12.12
CA ASP A 217 3.39 12.24 10.87
C ASP A 217 4.37 11.91 9.74
N GLY A 218 4.13 10.76 9.10
CA GLY A 218 4.93 10.29 8.00
C GLY A 218 4.17 9.27 7.17
N PHE A 219 4.71 9.00 5.99
CA PHE A 219 4.22 8.01 5.05
C PHE A 219 5.42 7.41 4.30
N MET A 220 5.20 6.23 3.73
CA MET A 220 6.14 5.60 2.80
C MET A 220 5.61 5.80 1.38
N ILE A 221 6.49 5.73 0.39
CA ILE A 221 6.09 5.78 -1.02
C ILE A 221 7.02 4.89 -1.85
N TYR A 222 6.49 4.35 -2.95
CA TYR A 222 7.20 3.47 -3.87
C TYR A 222 6.51 3.52 -5.25
N GLY A 223 7.20 3.06 -6.30
CA GLY A 223 6.65 3.01 -7.65
C GLY A 223 5.64 1.88 -7.87
N PRO A 224 4.80 1.96 -8.93
CA PRO A 224 3.85 0.90 -9.29
C PRO A 224 4.54 -0.42 -9.65
N LEU A 225 3.80 -1.54 -9.57
CA LEU A 225 4.31 -2.86 -9.98
C LEU A 225 4.26 -3.09 -11.50
N VAL A 226 3.39 -2.36 -12.19
CA VAL A 226 3.13 -2.47 -13.63
C VAL A 226 2.98 -1.07 -14.22
N GLU A 227 3.26 -0.91 -15.52
CA GLU A 227 3.24 0.39 -16.20
C GLU A 227 1.86 1.07 -16.18
N ASP A 228 0.78 0.27 -16.25
CA ASP A 228 -0.62 0.69 -16.33
C ASP A 228 -1.35 0.63 -14.97
N GLY A 229 -0.60 0.83 -13.88
CA GLY A 229 -1.09 0.69 -12.52
C GLY A 229 -0.64 1.80 -11.57
N TYR A 230 -1.08 1.66 -10.31
CA TYR A 230 -0.77 2.56 -9.22
C TYR A 230 -0.04 1.83 -8.10
N ALA A 231 0.77 2.57 -7.36
CA ALA A 231 1.14 2.21 -6.01
C ALA A 231 0.50 3.17 -5.01
N CYS A 232 0.06 2.66 -3.86
CA CYS A 232 -0.56 3.46 -2.81
C CYS A 232 -0.18 2.92 -1.43
N CYS A 233 0.62 3.68 -0.69
CA CYS A 233 0.90 3.42 0.71
C CYS A 233 0.11 4.38 1.59
N TYR A 234 -0.30 3.91 2.77
CA TYR A 234 -1.08 4.74 3.69
C TYR A 234 -0.73 4.52 5.16
N ASN A 235 -0.88 5.58 5.95
CA ASN A 235 -0.70 5.60 7.40
C ASN A 235 -1.99 6.11 8.07
N PRO A 236 -2.86 5.22 8.58
CA PRO A 236 -4.07 5.60 9.29
C PRO A 236 -3.77 6.09 10.71
N ARG A 237 -4.06 7.37 10.97
CA ARG A 237 -3.93 8.01 12.28
C ARG A 237 -5.31 8.23 12.91
N PRO A 238 -5.42 8.71 14.16
CA PRO A 238 -6.71 8.82 14.84
C PRO A 238 -7.76 9.63 14.06
N ASN A 239 -7.36 10.80 13.54
CA ASN A 239 -8.28 11.79 12.97
C ASN A 239 -8.01 12.12 11.49
N ASP A 240 -6.97 11.54 10.89
CA ASP A 240 -6.62 11.72 9.49
C ASP A 240 -5.87 10.49 8.95
N ILE A 241 -5.58 10.49 7.65
CA ILE A 241 -4.87 9.40 6.97
C ILE A 241 -3.85 10.02 5.99
N ASN A 242 -2.58 9.68 6.13
CA ASN A 242 -1.58 10.04 5.12
C ASN A 242 -1.58 9.00 4.00
N PHE A 243 -1.50 9.47 2.76
CA PHE A 243 -1.40 8.65 1.55
C PHE A 243 -0.18 9.08 0.73
N GLY A 244 0.53 8.10 0.17
CA GLY A 244 1.55 8.28 -0.85
C GLY A 244 1.19 7.44 -2.06
N THR A 245 0.85 8.09 -3.18
CA THR A 245 0.43 7.44 -4.42
C THR A 245 1.40 7.72 -5.56
N THR A 246 1.61 6.74 -6.43
CA THR A 246 2.44 6.89 -7.63
C THR A 246 1.80 6.21 -8.84
N ALA A 247 2.13 6.70 -10.02
CA ALA A 247 1.79 6.15 -11.33
C ALA A 247 2.92 6.46 -12.32
N PHE A 248 2.89 5.87 -13.52
CA PHE A 248 3.82 6.24 -14.58
C PHE A 248 3.15 7.16 -15.61
N LYS A 249 3.78 8.30 -15.92
CA LYS A 249 3.29 9.28 -16.90
C LYS A 249 3.20 8.71 -18.31
N SER A 250 4.00 7.68 -18.62
CA SER A 250 3.94 6.95 -19.88
C SER A 250 2.62 6.23 -20.11
N CYS A 251 1.84 5.95 -19.06
CA CYS A 251 0.51 5.38 -19.19
C CYS A 251 -0.56 6.49 -19.13
N SER A 252 -1.18 6.78 -20.27
CA SER A 252 -2.26 7.77 -20.37
C SER A 252 -3.55 7.37 -19.66
N GLU A 253 -3.69 6.10 -19.25
CA GLU A 253 -4.83 5.64 -18.48
C GLU A 253 -4.70 5.94 -16.98
N THR A 254 -3.50 6.27 -16.49
CA THR A 254 -3.26 6.48 -15.06
C THR A 254 -2.97 7.94 -14.71
N SER A 255 -3.54 8.44 -13.61
CA SER A 255 -3.21 9.76 -13.05
C SER A 255 -3.27 9.74 -11.53
N THR A 256 -2.18 10.14 -10.87
CA THR A 256 -2.18 10.20 -9.39
C THR A 256 -3.13 11.26 -8.85
N VAL A 257 -3.36 12.34 -9.61
CA VAL A 257 -4.31 13.41 -9.24
C VAL A 257 -5.75 12.88 -9.26
N GLU A 258 -6.15 12.19 -10.33
CA GLU A 258 -7.49 11.58 -10.42
C GLU A 258 -7.67 10.49 -9.38
N PHE A 259 -6.64 9.65 -9.18
CA PHE A 259 -6.69 8.60 -8.18
C PHE A 259 -6.83 9.15 -6.76
N LYS A 260 -6.09 10.21 -6.42
CA LYS A 260 -6.24 10.93 -5.15
C LYS A 260 -7.67 11.44 -4.95
N GLN A 261 -8.25 12.10 -5.95
CA GLN A 261 -9.63 12.62 -5.86
C GLN A 261 -10.66 11.50 -5.70
N ALA A 262 -10.47 10.39 -6.41
CA ALA A 262 -11.32 9.22 -6.30
C ALA A 262 -11.20 8.54 -4.93
N ILE A 263 -10.00 8.49 -4.33
CA ILE A 263 -9.78 7.96 -2.98
C ILE A 263 -10.53 8.80 -1.95
N GLU A 264 -10.36 10.12 -1.96
CA GLU A 264 -11.03 11.01 -1.00
C GLU A 264 -12.56 10.91 -1.13
N SER A 265 -13.08 10.95 -2.36
CA SER A 265 -14.52 10.81 -2.62
C SER A 265 -15.04 9.46 -2.14
N SER A 266 -14.30 8.38 -2.39
CA SER A 266 -14.67 7.03 -1.96
C SER A 266 -14.73 6.91 -0.44
N LEU A 267 -13.73 7.43 0.27
CA LEU A 267 -13.69 7.44 1.74
C LEU A 267 -14.89 8.19 2.33
N VAL A 268 -15.18 9.39 1.81
CA VAL A 268 -16.28 10.24 2.27
C VAL A 268 -17.63 9.58 1.99
N GLU A 269 -17.87 9.11 0.78
CA GLU A 269 -19.12 8.45 0.41
C GLU A 269 -19.38 7.18 1.24
N MET A 270 -18.35 6.36 1.45
CA MET A 270 -18.42 5.15 2.25
C MET A 270 -18.78 5.44 3.71
N LEU A 271 -18.17 6.46 4.33
CA LEU A 271 -18.50 6.81 5.70
C LEU A 271 -19.89 7.47 5.77
N HIS A 272 -20.21 8.34 4.82
CA HIS A 272 -21.50 9.03 4.76
C HIS A 272 -22.67 8.04 4.67
N ILE A 273 -22.60 7.03 3.79
CA ILE A 273 -23.69 6.07 3.63
C ILE A 273 -23.89 5.19 4.88
N LEU A 274 -22.81 4.90 5.62
CA LEU A 274 -22.89 4.16 6.88
C LEU A 274 -23.55 4.97 8.01
N VAL A 275 -23.26 6.27 8.07
CA VAL A 275 -23.77 7.15 9.13
C VAL A 275 -25.22 7.57 8.87
N THR A 276 -25.59 7.80 7.62
CA THR A 276 -26.94 8.31 7.26
C THR A 276 -27.98 7.22 7.05
N THR A 277 -27.56 5.99 6.75
CA THR A 277 -28.49 4.87 6.57
C THR A 277 -28.80 4.23 7.93
N PRO A 278 -30.05 4.23 8.39
CA PRO A 278 -30.41 3.61 9.67
C PRO A 278 -30.03 2.13 9.67
N SER A 279 -29.32 1.68 10.71
CA SER A 279 -29.24 0.25 10.98
C SER A 279 -30.65 -0.22 11.32
N ALA A 280 -31.17 -1.21 10.58
CA ALA A 280 -32.43 -1.85 10.96
C ALA A 280 -32.31 -2.26 12.43
N LYS A 281 -33.14 -1.66 13.29
CA LYS A 281 -33.31 -2.13 14.66
C LYS A 281 -33.92 -3.53 14.53
N LEU A 282 -33.10 -4.56 14.74
CA LEU A 282 -33.56 -5.90 15.06
C LEU A 282 -34.22 -5.87 16.43
#